data_AF-A0A0F8H236-F1
#
_entry.id   AF-A0A0F8H236-F1
#
_cell.length_a   1.000
_cell.length_b   1.000
_cell.length_c   1.000
_cell.angle_alpha   90.00
_cell.angle_beta   90.00
_cell.angle_gamma   90.00
#
_symmetry.space_group_name_H-M   'P 1'
#
loop_
_entity.id
_entity.type
_entity.pdbx_description
1 polymer ?
#
loop_
_entity_poly.entity_id
_entity_poly.type
_entity_poly.pdbx_seq_one_letter_code
_entity_poly.pdbx_strand_id
1 'polypeptide(L)'
;MQERKQLKEKLNTQKNNYQNSRKNFLIIRSRLRAGNYNEKDLETTREYLNASIDYMIAHLEKVQYNLEQSNGSGTEARINAIEERISQLQEEKKAIEKAEDLEDFTKATESVRGVWNNVKNRTAVETGQTAGEKIDDFANKSESISRKLEKELEKLNETGVNTSELESKLENYNALMASARKNSEAAKEIYNKENATEEELSKANGYLQNALGEIKEANQVLKEIFEELEQYRSEETNRN
;
A
#
# COMPACT_ATOMS: atom_id res chain seq x y z
N MET A 1 -14.60 8.19 -3.10
CA MET A 1 -13.65 9.11 -2.40
C MET A 1 -13.96 9.29 -0.92
N GLN A 2 -15.22 9.43 -0.51
CA GLN A 2 -15.61 9.63 0.90
C GLN A 2 -15.30 8.44 1.80
N GLU A 3 -15.59 7.22 1.34
CA GLU A 3 -15.30 5.97 2.07
C GLU A 3 -13.80 5.75 2.34
N ARG A 4 -12.94 5.94 1.32
CA ARG A 4 -11.48 5.90 1.47
C ARG A 4 -10.98 6.87 2.55
N LYS A 5 -11.58 8.05 2.63
CA LYS A 5 -11.23 9.07 3.64
C LYS A 5 -11.64 8.60 5.04
N GLN A 6 -12.85 8.07 5.19
CA GLN A 6 -13.35 7.52 6.44
C GLN A 6 -12.49 6.35 6.94
N LEU A 7 -12.11 5.41 6.07
CA LEU A 7 -11.22 4.29 6.42
C LEU A 7 -9.83 4.77 6.86
N LYS A 8 -9.29 5.82 6.20
CA LYS A 8 -8.01 6.42 6.59
C LYS A 8 -8.10 7.09 7.97
N GLU A 9 -9.18 7.81 8.25
CA GLU A 9 -9.43 8.43 9.54
C GLU A 9 -9.61 7.38 10.64
N LYS A 10 -10.42 6.34 10.40
CA LYS A 10 -10.60 5.19 11.31
C LYS A 10 -9.25 4.55 11.64
N LEU A 11 -8.44 4.23 10.64
CA LEU A 11 -7.12 3.61 10.83
C LEU A 11 -6.19 4.49 11.69
N ASN A 12 -6.17 5.80 11.45
CA ASN A 12 -5.35 6.74 12.23
C ASN A 12 -5.81 6.81 13.68
N THR A 13 -7.13 6.88 13.91
CA THR A 13 -7.71 6.85 15.27
C THR A 13 -7.32 5.58 16.00
N GLN A 14 -7.51 4.41 15.39
CA GLN A 14 -7.16 3.14 16.04
C GLN A 14 -5.65 2.98 16.27
N LYS A 15 -4.81 3.48 15.35
CA LYS A 15 -3.36 3.52 15.53
C LYS A 15 -2.97 4.33 16.78
N ASN A 16 -3.58 5.51 16.96
CA ASN A 16 -3.31 6.36 18.12
C ASN A 16 -3.78 5.70 19.43
N ASN A 17 -4.96 5.09 19.42
CA ASN A 17 -5.49 4.33 20.56
C ASN A 17 -4.55 3.20 20.96
N TYR A 18 -4.12 2.38 20.00
CA TYR A 18 -3.13 1.32 20.19
C TYR A 18 -1.81 1.86 20.76
N GLN A 19 -1.28 2.95 20.21
CA GLN A 19 -0.03 3.53 20.69
C GLN A 19 -0.13 4.01 22.14
N ASN A 20 -1.26 4.57 22.52
CA ASN A 20 -1.51 5.05 23.88
C ASN A 20 -1.68 3.88 24.87
N SER A 21 -2.54 2.91 24.55
CA SER A 21 -2.75 1.74 25.40
C SER A 21 -1.47 0.89 25.54
N ARG A 22 -0.65 0.80 24.48
CA ARG A 22 0.67 0.16 24.53
C ARG A 22 1.60 0.82 25.54
N LYS A 23 1.63 2.16 25.60
CA LYS A 23 2.46 2.87 26.59
C LYS A 23 2.03 2.51 28.01
N ASN A 24 0.73 2.50 28.27
CA ASN A 24 0.19 2.12 29.58
C ASN A 24 0.52 0.67 29.93
N PHE A 25 0.35 -0.25 28.99
CA PHE A 25 0.72 -1.66 29.16
C PHE A 25 2.21 -1.84 29.48
N LEU A 26 3.11 -1.12 28.80
CA LEU A 26 4.54 -1.21 29.04
C LEU A 26 4.95 -0.78 30.46
N ILE A 27 4.22 0.17 31.06
CA ILE A 27 4.44 0.62 32.45
C ILE A 27 4.12 -0.50 33.45
N ILE A 28 3.12 -1.32 33.16
CA ILE A 28 2.64 -2.36 34.08
C ILE A 28 3.27 -3.74 33.81
N ARG A 29 3.91 -3.93 32.64
CA ARG A 29 4.41 -5.23 32.17
C ARG A 29 5.35 -5.93 33.15
N SER A 30 6.22 -5.19 33.85
CA SER A 30 7.14 -5.77 34.83
C SER A 30 6.39 -6.34 36.05
N ARG A 31 5.32 -5.68 36.48
CA ARG A 31 4.45 -6.14 37.57
C ARG A 31 3.67 -7.40 37.21
N LEU A 32 3.07 -7.41 36.01
CA LEU A 32 2.37 -8.59 35.47
C LEU A 32 3.29 -9.82 35.46
N ARG A 33 4.53 -9.68 34.97
CA ARG A 33 5.51 -10.78 34.92
C ARG A 33 5.96 -11.27 36.28
N ALA A 34 5.98 -10.39 37.28
CA ALA A 34 6.33 -10.75 38.64
C ALA A 34 5.15 -11.38 39.41
N GLY A 35 3.97 -11.51 38.78
CA GLY A 35 2.74 -11.97 39.45
C GLY A 35 2.19 -10.97 40.47
N ASN A 36 2.66 -9.73 40.46
CA ASN A 36 2.28 -8.69 41.42
C ASN A 36 1.38 -7.64 40.75
N TYR A 37 0.18 -8.06 40.37
CA TYR A 37 -0.78 -7.23 39.65
C TYR A 37 -2.10 -7.12 40.41
N ASN A 38 -2.88 -6.12 40.06
CA ASN A 38 -4.22 -5.89 40.58
C ASN A 38 -5.23 -5.75 39.43
N GLU A 39 -6.50 -5.58 39.78
CA GLU A 39 -7.59 -5.41 38.82
C GLU A 39 -7.34 -4.29 37.80
N LYS A 40 -6.71 -3.18 38.22
CA LYS A 40 -6.40 -2.07 37.32
C LYS A 40 -5.32 -2.42 36.29
N ASP A 41 -4.35 -3.25 36.69
CA ASP A 41 -3.33 -3.77 35.78
C ASP A 41 -3.94 -4.77 34.77
N LEU A 42 -4.95 -5.56 35.19
CA LEU A 42 -5.73 -6.42 34.29
C LEU A 42 -6.55 -5.59 33.29
N GLU A 43 -7.23 -4.55 33.74
CA GLU A 43 -8.02 -3.68 32.86
C GLU A 43 -7.13 -2.94 31.85
N THR A 44 -5.96 -2.45 32.28
CA THR A 44 -4.97 -1.86 31.36
C THR A 44 -4.50 -2.86 30.30
N THR A 45 -4.42 -4.14 30.65
CA THR A 45 -4.08 -5.23 29.70
C THR A 45 -5.23 -5.44 28.71
N ARG A 46 -6.47 -5.48 29.20
CA ARG A 46 -7.69 -5.58 28.38
C ARG A 46 -7.78 -4.44 27.36
N GLU A 47 -7.61 -3.19 27.81
CA GLU A 47 -7.59 -1.99 26.95
C GLU A 47 -6.52 -2.10 25.86
N TYR A 48 -5.31 -2.57 26.20
CA TYR A 48 -4.23 -2.74 25.25
C TYR A 48 -4.53 -3.79 24.18
N LEU A 49 -5.05 -4.95 24.58
CA LEU A 49 -5.39 -6.02 23.64
C LEU A 49 -6.56 -5.62 22.73
N ASN A 50 -7.61 -5.01 23.29
CA ASN A 50 -8.73 -4.49 22.51
C ASN A 50 -8.30 -3.44 21.49
N ALA A 51 -7.48 -2.46 21.91
CA ALA A 51 -6.96 -1.45 20.99
C ALA A 51 -6.02 -2.04 19.91
N SER A 52 -5.30 -3.12 20.24
CA SER A 52 -4.47 -3.85 19.27
C SER A 52 -5.34 -4.52 18.21
N ILE A 53 -6.40 -5.22 18.61
CA ILE A 53 -7.37 -5.86 17.72
C ILE A 53 -8.08 -4.82 16.84
N ASP A 54 -8.55 -3.71 17.43
CA ASP A 54 -9.25 -2.66 16.69
C ASP A 54 -8.35 -2.03 15.61
N TYR A 55 -7.06 -1.88 15.90
CA TYR A 55 -6.06 -1.44 14.91
C TYR A 55 -5.86 -2.48 13.79
N MET A 56 -5.78 -3.77 14.12
CA MET A 56 -5.66 -4.86 13.14
C MET A 56 -6.89 -4.92 12.21
N ILE A 57 -8.10 -4.82 12.77
CA ILE A 57 -9.35 -4.80 12.01
C ILE A 57 -9.39 -3.58 11.07
N ALA A 58 -9.09 -2.39 11.58
CA ALA A 58 -9.08 -1.18 10.75
C ALA A 58 -8.04 -1.25 9.60
N HIS A 59 -6.92 -1.95 9.83
CA HIS A 59 -5.94 -2.21 8.78
C HIS A 59 -6.50 -3.16 7.71
N LEU A 60 -7.15 -4.26 8.12
CA LEU A 60 -7.76 -5.24 7.25
C LEU A 60 -8.90 -4.66 6.39
N GLU A 61 -9.79 -3.88 6.98
CA GLU A 61 -10.88 -3.20 6.25
C GLU A 61 -10.34 -2.26 5.16
N LYS A 62 -9.23 -1.55 5.44
CA LYS A 62 -8.59 -0.71 4.44
C LYS A 62 -7.99 -1.53 3.29
N VAL A 63 -7.46 -2.71 3.58
CA VAL A 63 -6.91 -3.64 2.58
C VAL A 63 -8.04 -4.19 1.73
N GLN A 64 -9.12 -4.66 2.36
CA GLN A 64 -10.35 -5.12 1.70
C GLN A 64 -10.85 -4.06 0.71
N TYR A 65 -11.02 -2.81 1.17
CA TYR A 65 -11.42 -1.71 0.30
C TYR A 65 -10.47 -1.53 -0.89
N ASN A 66 -9.15 -1.57 -0.68
CA ASN A 66 -8.21 -1.40 -1.80
C ASN A 66 -8.30 -2.54 -2.83
N LEU A 67 -8.58 -3.77 -2.37
CA LEU A 67 -8.79 -4.93 -3.23
C LEU A 67 -10.08 -4.79 -4.04
N GLU A 68 -11.19 -4.40 -3.41
CA GLU A 68 -12.47 -4.12 -4.08
C GLU A 68 -12.32 -3.07 -5.19
N GLN A 69 -11.49 -2.04 -4.96
CA GLN A 69 -11.23 -0.99 -5.95
C GLN A 69 -10.20 -1.40 -7.03
N SER A 70 -9.62 -2.59 -6.97
CA SER A 70 -8.56 -3.02 -7.89
C SER A 70 -9.06 -3.78 -9.12
N ASN A 71 -10.25 -4.39 -9.06
CA ASN A 71 -10.79 -5.29 -10.09
C ASN A 71 -9.81 -6.39 -10.57
N GLY A 72 -8.81 -6.75 -9.74
CA GLY A 72 -7.80 -7.75 -10.08
C GLY A 72 -8.35 -9.19 -10.04
N SER A 73 -7.66 -10.12 -10.68
CA SER A 73 -8.01 -11.55 -10.63
C SER A 73 -7.83 -12.12 -9.22
N GLY A 74 -8.77 -12.95 -8.74
CA GLY A 74 -8.69 -13.57 -7.42
C GLY A 74 -9.09 -12.64 -6.25
N THR A 75 -9.61 -11.46 -6.55
CA THR A 75 -10.05 -10.46 -5.56
C THR A 75 -11.10 -11.01 -4.59
N GLU A 76 -12.08 -11.78 -5.08
CA GLU A 76 -13.17 -12.32 -4.25
C GLU A 76 -12.68 -13.30 -3.17
N ALA A 77 -11.83 -14.26 -3.54
CA ALA A 77 -11.25 -15.21 -2.58
C ALA A 77 -10.41 -14.50 -1.50
N ARG A 78 -9.71 -13.42 -1.87
CA ARG A 78 -8.90 -12.61 -0.93
C ARG A 78 -9.77 -11.79 0.01
N ILE A 79 -10.84 -11.19 -0.51
CA ILE A 79 -11.84 -10.47 0.30
C ILE A 79 -12.45 -11.42 1.33
N ASN A 80 -12.92 -12.60 0.91
CA ASN A 80 -13.50 -13.61 1.82
C ASN A 80 -12.51 -14.01 2.92
N ALA A 81 -11.23 -14.20 2.58
CA ALA A 81 -10.21 -14.53 3.57
C ALA A 81 -9.93 -13.37 4.55
N ILE A 82 -10.07 -12.11 4.13
CA ILE A 82 -9.98 -10.94 5.02
C ILE A 82 -11.19 -10.87 5.94
N GLU A 83 -12.39 -11.09 5.42
CA GLU A 83 -13.63 -11.10 6.21
C GLU A 83 -13.59 -12.16 7.31
N GLU A 84 -13.15 -13.39 6.99
CA GLU A 84 -12.99 -14.47 7.97
C GLU A 84 -12.03 -14.05 9.11
N ARG A 85 -10.92 -13.38 8.79
CA ARG A 85 -9.96 -12.89 9.80
C ARG A 85 -10.52 -11.76 10.65
N ILE A 86 -11.29 -10.86 10.05
CA ILE A 86 -11.99 -9.81 10.81
C ILE A 86 -12.97 -10.47 11.79
N SER A 87 -13.71 -11.49 11.36
CA SER A 87 -14.60 -12.26 12.25
C SER A 87 -13.84 -12.96 13.37
N GLN A 88 -12.71 -13.62 13.07
CA GLN A 88 -11.86 -14.25 14.11
C GLN A 88 -11.37 -13.21 15.13
N LEU A 89 -10.87 -12.05 14.68
CA LEU A 89 -10.44 -10.96 15.56
C LEU A 89 -11.59 -10.41 16.42
N GLN A 90 -12.81 -10.36 15.89
CA GLN A 90 -14.00 -9.95 16.66
C GLN A 90 -14.38 -10.98 17.73
N GLU A 91 -14.22 -12.27 17.47
CA GLU A 91 -14.41 -13.32 18.49
C GLU A 91 -13.34 -13.25 19.59
N GLU A 92 -12.08 -13.02 19.23
CA GLU A 92 -11.00 -12.79 20.21
C GLU A 92 -11.29 -11.60 21.11
N LYS A 93 -11.90 -10.54 20.57
CA LYS A 93 -12.33 -9.38 21.37
C LYS A 93 -13.35 -9.78 22.45
N LYS A 94 -14.32 -10.62 22.10
CA LYS A 94 -15.31 -11.15 23.07
C LYS A 94 -14.65 -12.04 24.12
N ALA A 95 -13.62 -12.80 23.76
CA ALA A 95 -12.84 -13.59 24.71
C ALA A 95 -12.07 -12.68 25.68
N ILE A 96 -11.43 -11.63 25.16
CA ILE A 96 -10.75 -10.60 25.96
C ILE A 96 -11.71 -9.89 26.90
N GLU A 97 -12.96 -9.62 26.51
CA GLU A 97 -13.97 -9.01 27.41
C GLU A 97 -14.36 -9.91 28.58
N LYS A 98 -14.25 -11.24 28.41
CA LYS A 98 -14.59 -12.23 29.45
C LYS A 98 -13.40 -12.68 30.30
N ALA A 99 -12.19 -12.29 29.92
CA ALA A 99 -10.98 -12.67 30.65
C ALA A 99 -11.00 -12.13 32.08
N GLU A 100 -10.72 -13.00 33.06
CA GLU A 100 -10.72 -12.66 34.49
C GLU A 100 -9.29 -12.60 35.06
N ASP A 101 -8.33 -13.27 34.41
CA ASP A 101 -6.95 -13.34 34.89
C ASP A 101 -5.90 -13.31 33.77
N LEU A 102 -4.63 -13.35 34.19
CA LEU A 102 -3.49 -13.29 33.28
C LEU A 102 -3.37 -14.53 32.38
N GLU A 103 -3.90 -15.68 32.80
CA GLU A 103 -3.92 -16.90 32.00
C GLU A 103 -4.88 -16.75 30.82
N ASP A 104 -6.08 -16.22 31.08
CA ASP A 104 -7.06 -15.89 30.04
C ASP A 104 -6.50 -14.88 29.03
N PHE A 105 -5.86 -13.80 29.53
CA PHE A 105 -5.22 -12.81 28.66
C PHE A 105 -4.07 -13.40 27.85
N THR A 106 -3.32 -14.35 28.40
CA THR A 106 -2.23 -15.03 27.68
C THR A 106 -2.78 -15.86 26.54
N LYS A 107 -3.82 -16.68 26.78
CA LYS A 107 -4.49 -17.48 25.75
C LYS A 107 -5.03 -16.60 24.61
N ALA A 108 -5.73 -15.51 24.95
CA ALA A 108 -6.22 -14.56 23.95
C ALA A 108 -5.07 -13.90 23.16
N THR A 109 -3.98 -13.54 23.83
CA THR A 109 -2.80 -12.94 23.16
C THR A 109 -2.15 -13.91 22.17
N GLU A 110 -2.03 -15.19 22.53
CA GLU A 110 -1.49 -16.23 21.65
C GLU A 110 -2.37 -16.44 20.42
N SER A 111 -3.69 -16.50 20.62
CA SER A 111 -4.65 -16.65 19.52
C SER A 111 -4.62 -15.45 18.56
N VAL A 112 -4.69 -14.22 19.08
CA VAL A 112 -4.58 -12.97 18.30
C VAL A 112 -3.27 -12.93 17.51
N ARG A 113 -2.16 -13.37 18.13
CA ARG A 113 -0.85 -13.42 17.45
C ARG A 113 -0.84 -14.46 16.33
N GLY A 114 -1.49 -15.60 16.53
CA GLY A 114 -1.68 -16.62 15.50
C GLY A 114 -2.44 -16.08 14.28
N VAL A 115 -3.59 -15.44 14.53
CA VAL A 115 -4.39 -14.78 13.48
C VAL A 115 -3.56 -13.72 12.76
N TRP A 116 -2.93 -12.80 13.49
CA TRP A 116 -2.18 -11.68 12.91
C TRP A 116 -0.94 -12.08 12.11
N ASN A 117 -0.18 -13.06 12.58
CA ASN A 117 1.00 -13.54 11.85
C ASN A 117 0.62 -14.16 10.50
N ASN A 118 -0.53 -14.84 10.41
CA ASN A 118 -1.05 -15.34 9.14
C ASN A 118 -1.52 -14.20 8.22
N VAL A 119 -2.10 -13.14 8.79
CA VAL A 119 -2.59 -11.96 8.08
C VAL A 119 -1.46 -11.12 7.49
N LYS A 120 -0.47 -10.73 8.31
CA LYS A 120 0.51 -9.69 7.97
C LYS A 120 1.27 -9.98 6.67
N ASN A 121 1.72 -11.23 6.49
CA ASN A 121 2.48 -11.61 5.30
C ASN A 121 1.58 -11.71 4.07
N ARG A 122 0.38 -12.30 4.20
CA ARG A 122 -0.57 -12.41 3.08
C ARG A 122 -1.12 -11.05 2.63
N THR A 123 -1.48 -10.19 3.56
CA THR A 123 -1.93 -8.83 3.28
C THR A 123 -0.85 -7.99 2.61
N ALA A 124 0.42 -8.14 3.02
CA ALA A 124 1.54 -7.46 2.37
C ALA A 124 1.74 -7.97 0.92
N VAL A 125 1.64 -9.28 0.70
CA VAL A 125 1.66 -9.90 -0.63
C VAL A 125 0.54 -9.37 -1.52
N GLU A 126 -0.70 -9.41 -1.03
CA GLU A 126 -1.88 -9.01 -1.81
C GLU A 126 -1.84 -7.52 -2.16
N THR A 127 -1.51 -6.65 -1.18
CA THR A 127 -1.37 -5.21 -1.40
C THR A 127 -0.26 -4.90 -2.40
N GLY A 128 0.85 -5.63 -2.30
CA GLY A 128 2.00 -5.51 -3.19
C GLY A 128 1.68 -5.93 -4.63
N GLN A 129 0.99 -7.05 -4.81
CA GLN A 129 0.51 -7.52 -6.13
C GLN A 129 -0.41 -6.49 -6.78
N THR A 130 -1.42 -6.00 -6.05
CA THR A 130 -2.34 -4.97 -6.56
C THR A 130 -1.61 -3.68 -6.93
N ALA A 131 -0.61 -3.26 -6.15
CA ALA A 131 0.19 -2.09 -6.50
C ALA A 131 1.01 -2.32 -7.78
N GLY A 132 1.63 -3.49 -7.92
CA GLY A 132 2.35 -3.87 -9.15
C GLY A 132 1.44 -3.94 -10.38
N GLU A 133 0.23 -4.48 -10.25
CA GLU A 133 -0.77 -4.46 -11.34
C GLU A 133 -1.11 -3.03 -11.78
N LYS A 134 -1.32 -2.10 -10.84
CA LYS A 134 -1.59 -0.69 -11.18
C LYS A 134 -0.41 0.02 -11.83
N ILE A 135 0.82 -0.32 -11.42
CA ILE A 135 2.04 0.19 -12.06
C ILE A 135 2.12 -0.29 -13.50
N ASP A 136 1.86 -1.57 -13.75
CA ASP A 136 1.87 -2.15 -15.10
C ASP A 136 0.76 -1.54 -15.97
N ASP A 137 -0.45 -1.34 -15.44
CA ASP A 137 -1.53 -0.64 -16.16
C ASP A 137 -1.12 0.78 -16.57
N PHE A 138 -0.42 1.48 -15.68
CA PHE A 138 0.10 2.82 -15.97
C PHE A 138 1.22 2.76 -17.02
N ALA A 139 2.14 1.80 -16.92
CA ALA A 139 3.18 1.57 -17.93
C ALA A 139 2.61 1.22 -19.31
N ASN A 140 1.61 0.35 -19.39
CA ASN A 140 0.96 0.02 -20.65
C ASN A 140 0.24 1.24 -21.27
N LYS A 141 -0.37 2.10 -20.45
CA LYS A 141 -0.95 3.37 -20.92
C LYS A 141 0.12 4.34 -21.42
N SER A 142 1.28 4.37 -20.77
CA SER A 142 2.40 5.22 -21.18
C SER A 142 2.90 4.91 -22.59
N GLU A 143 2.94 3.64 -23.00
CA GLU A 143 3.33 3.27 -24.37
C GLU A 143 2.44 3.92 -25.44
N SER A 144 1.13 4.03 -25.17
CA SER A 144 0.18 4.70 -26.07
C SER A 144 0.41 6.21 -26.14
N ILE A 145 0.82 6.83 -25.01
CA ILE A 145 1.18 8.25 -24.95
C ILE A 145 2.48 8.49 -25.74
N SER A 146 3.52 7.68 -25.50
CA SER A 146 4.80 7.79 -26.19
C SER A 146 4.62 7.72 -27.70
N ARG A 147 3.86 6.73 -28.20
CA ARG A 147 3.57 6.62 -29.65
C ARG A 147 2.85 7.82 -30.24
N LYS A 148 2.04 8.53 -29.46
CA LYS A 148 1.38 9.77 -29.91
C LYS A 148 2.37 10.92 -29.98
N LEU A 149 3.23 11.05 -28.96
CA LEU A 149 4.28 12.07 -28.92
C LEU A 149 5.30 11.85 -30.04
N GLU A 150 5.76 10.62 -30.27
CA GLU A 150 6.65 10.26 -31.38
C GLU A 150 6.09 10.75 -32.74
N LYS A 151 4.81 10.49 -33.00
CA LYS A 151 4.13 10.94 -34.23
C LYS A 151 3.97 12.47 -34.33
N GLU A 152 3.86 13.15 -33.19
CA GLU A 152 3.76 14.61 -33.17
C GLU A 152 5.12 15.25 -33.44
N LEU A 153 6.19 14.71 -32.83
CA LEU A 153 7.56 15.15 -33.06
C LEU A 153 8.01 14.87 -34.51
N GLU A 154 7.62 13.73 -35.09
CA GLU A 154 7.87 13.42 -36.50
C GLU A 154 7.30 14.51 -37.43
N LYS A 155 6.05 14.94 -37.19
CA LYS A 155 5.43 16.03 -37.97
C LYS A 155 6.11 17.37 -37.78
N LEU A 156 6.55 17.71 -36.56
CA LEU A 156 7.28 18.96 -36.30
C LEU A 156 8.66 18.94 -36.96
N ASN A 157 9.34 17.80 -36.99
CA ASN A 157 10.59 17.64 -37.73
C ASN A 157 10.38 17.84 -39.24
N GLU A 158 9.27 17.34 -39.80
CA GLU A 158 8.92 17.54 -41.22
C GLU A 158 8.71 19.03 -41.56
N THR A 159 8.27 19.87 -40.61
CA THR A 159 8.16 21.33 -40.81
C THR A 159 9.48 22.07 -40.61
N GLY A 160 10.57 21.35 -40.30
CA GLY A 160 11.91 21.91 -40.08
C GLY A 160 12.14 22.50 -38.69
N VAL A 161 11.22 22.28 -37.75
CA VAL A 161 11.41 22.66 -36.34
C VAL A 161 12.43 21.71 -35.70
N ASN A 162 13.38 22.27 -34.94
CA ASN A 162 14.34 21.46 -34.19
C ASN A 162 13.66 20.87 -32.94
N THR A 163 13.38 19.56 -32.95
CA THR A 163 12.74 18.87 -31.82
C THR A 163 13.70 18.10 -30.91
N SER A 164 15.03 18.24 -31.08
CA SER A 164 16.03 17.41 -30.39
C SER A 164 15.87 17.36 -28.85
N GLU A 165 15.45 18.47 -28.24
CA GLU A 165 15.22 18.52 -26.78
C GLU A 165 13.96 17.75 -26.36
N LEU A 166 12.88 17.85 -27.14
CA LEU A 166 11.65 17.09 -26.94
C LEU A 166 11.87 15.59 -27.14
N GLU A 167 12.68 15.21 -28.14
CA GLU A 167 13.05 13.80 -28.40
C GLU A 167 13.85 13.23 -27.23
N SER A 168 14.81 13.98 -26.69
CA SER A 168 15.59 13.55 -25.52
C SER A 168 14.72 13.41 -24.26
N LYS A 169 13.76 14.32 -24.04
CA LYS A 169 12.78 14.20 -22.95
C LYS A 169 11.88 12.98 -23.13
N LEU A 170 11.45 12.70 -24.36
CA LEU A 170 10.64 11.52 -24.65
C LEU A 170 11.41 10.21 -24.44
N GLU A 171 12.69 10.17 -24.79
CA GLU A 171 13.58 9.04 -24.49
C GLU A 171 13.71 8.83 -22.97
N ASN A 172 13.94 9.91 -22.21
CA ASN A 172 13.99 9.85 -20.75
C ASN A 172 12.67 9.36 -20.14
N TYR A 173 11.53 9.87 -20.62
CA TYR A 173 10.20 9.38 -20.23
C TYR A 173 10.06 7.87 -20.45
N ASN A 174 10.41 7.39 -21.64
CA ASN A 174 10.36 5.97 -21.98
C ASN A 174 11.27 5.11 -21.10
N ALA A 175 12.49 5.59 -20.80
CA ALA A 175 13.44 4.90 -19.95
C ALA A 175 12.92 4.77 -18.50
N LEU A 176 12.36 5.84 -17.94
CA LEU A 176 11.74 5.83 -16.61
C LEU A 176 10.56 4.84 -16.54
N MET A 177 9.71 4.82 -17.57
CA MET A 177 8.58 3.89 -17.64
C MET A 177 9.01 2.43 -17.77
N ALA A 178 10.07 2.14 -18.53
CA ALA A 178 10.65 0.81 -18.64
C ALA A 178 11.28 0.36 -17.30
N SER A 179 11.97 1.25 -16.60
CA SER A 179 12.52 0.97 -15.27
C SER A 179 11.43 0.68 -14.25
N ALA A 180 10.34 1.47 -14.25
CA ALA A 180 9.20 1.26 -13.36
C ALA A 180 8.56 -0.12 -13.57
N ARG A 181 8.45 -0.57 -14.83
CA ARG A 181 7.97 -1.92 -15.18
C ARG A 181 8.89 -3.00 -14.63
N LYS A 182 10.20 -2.87 -14.82
CA LYS A 182 11.19 -3.82 -14.30
C LYS A 182 11.16 -3.93 -12.77
N ASN A 183 11.02 -2.80 -12.08
CA ASN A 183 10.84 -2.77 -10.63
C ASN A 183 9.52 -3.45 -10.20
N SER A 184 8.41 -3.21 -10.92
CA SER A 184 7.14 -3.90 -10.69
C SER A 184 7.26 -5.42 -10.85
N GLU A 185 7.92 -5.89 -11.92
CA GLU A 185 8.16 -7.31 -12.18
C GLU A 185 9.00 -7.95 -11.05
N ALA A 186 10.10 -7.31 -10.65
CA ALA A 186 10.94 -7.79 -9.55
C ALA A 186 10.17 -7.87 -8.20
N ALA A 187 9.26 -6.93 -7.95
CA ALA A 187 8.39 -6.98 -6.77
C ALA A 187 7.40 -8.16 -6.86
N LYS A 188 6.75 -8.34 -8.01
CA LYS A 188 5.78 -9.42 -8.25
C LYS A 188 6.39 -10.81 -8.08
N GLU A 189 7.61 -11.01 -8.57
CA GLU A 189 8.34 -12.27 -8.38
C GLU A 189 8.44 -12.66 -6.91
N ILE A 190 8.70 -11.69 -6.03
CA ILE A 190 8.78 -11.94 -4.58
C ILE A 190 7.39 -12.19 -3.99
N TYR A 191 6.40 -11.36 -4.34
CA TYR A 191 5.04 -11.54 -3.81
C TYR A 191 4.38 -12.84 -4.25
N ASN A 192 4.80 -13.41 -5.38
CA ASN A 192 4.29 -14.69 -5.86
C ASN A 192 4.95 -15.91 -5.17
N LYS A 193 5.96 -15.72 -4.31
CA LYS A 193 6.55 -16.81 -3.52
C LYS A 193 5.61 -17.24 -2.41
N GLU A 194 5.35 -18.55 -2.32
CA GLU A 194 4.47 -19.13 -1.31
C GLU A 194 4.90 -18.83 0.14
N ASN A 195 6.22 -18.77 0.38
CA ASN A 195 6.80 -18.55 1.70
C ASN A 195 7.80 -17.38 1.73
N ALA A 196 7.42 -16.24 1.14
CA ALA A 196 8.24 -15.03 1.21
C ALA A 196 8.50 -14.61 2.66
N THR A 197 9.77 -14.40 3.00
CA THR A 197 10.19 -13.91 4.32
C THR A 197 9.85 -12.42 4.49
N GLU A 198 9.82 -11.94 5.73
CA GLU A 198 9.58 -10.51 6.00
C GLU A 198 10.63 -9.60 5.34
N GLU A 199 11.89 -10.05 5.26
CA GLU A 199 12.97 -9.34 4.58
C GLU A 199 12.73 -9.26 3.07
N GLU A 200 12.33 -10.37 2.44
CA GLU A 200 11.97 -10.39 1.02
C GLU A 200 10.78 -9.49 0.73
N LEU A 201 9.72 -9.54 1.55
CA LEU A 201 8.56 -8.65 1.40
C LEU A 201 8.95 -7.18 1.57
N SER A 202 9.87 -6.87 2.48
CA SER A 202 10.40 -5.51 2.61
C SER A 202 11.19 -5.07 1.36
N LYS A 203 11.96 -5.97 0.76
CA LYS A 203 12.66 -5.72 -0.51
C LYS A 203 11.70 -5.49 -1.67
N ALA A 204 10.63 -6.29 -1.76
CA ALA A 204 9.56 -6.12 -2.75
C ALA A 204 8.87 -4.75 -2.63
N ASN A 205 8.58 -4.31 -1.40
CA ASN A 205 8.07 -2.97 -1.15
C ASN A 205 9.02 -1.87 -1.63
N GLY A 206 10.34 -2.06 -1.47
CA GLY A 206 11.36 -1.14 -1.98
C GLY A 206 11.32 -1.01 -3.51
N TYR A 207 11.17 -2.12 -4.22
CA TYR A 207 11.01 -2.09 -5.68
C TYR A 207 9.75 -1.30 -6.10
N LEU A 208 8.60 -1.54 -5.45
CA LEU A 208 7.39 -0.77 -5.75
C LEU A 208 7.55 0.73 -5.45
N GLN A 209 8.27 1.10 -4.38
CA GLN A 209 8.56 2.50 -4.07
C GLN A 209 9.42 3.16 -5.14
N ASN A 210 10.44 2.46 -5.64
CA ASN A 210 11.27 2.95 -6.74
C ASN A 210 10.44 3.14 -8.02
N ALA A 211 9.61 2.16 -8.39
CA ALA A 211 8.72 2.26 -9.54
C ALA A 211 7.75 3.45 -9.43
N LEU A 212 7.21 3.71 -8.24
CA LEU A 212 6.36 4.89 -8.00
C LEU A 212 7.13 6.20 -8.12
N GLY A 213 8.39 6.24 -7.67
CA GLY A 213 9.28 7.38 -7.86
C GLY A 213 9.54 7.66 -9.34
N GLU A 214 9.92 6.63 -10.10
CA GLU A 214 10.16 6.69 -11.54
C GLU A 214 8.92 7.14 -12.32
N ILE A 215 7.73 6.64 -11.97
CA ILE A 215 6.46 7.11 -12.54
C ILE A 215 6.21 8.59 -12.24
N LYS A 216 6.54 9.05 -11.03
CA LYS A 216 6.36 10.46 -10.67
C LYS A 216 7.30 11.36 -11.48
N GLU A 217 8.55 10.95 -11.66
CA GLU A 217 9.52 11.64 -12.50
C GLU A 217 9.11 11.61 -13.97
N ALA A 218 8.64 10.47 -14.48
CA ALA A 218 8.13 10.36 -15.85
C ALA A 218 6.96 11.31 -16.09
N ASN A 219 6.02 11.43 -15.13
CA ASN A 219 4.92 12.38 -15.24
C ASN A 219 5.38 13.85 -15.24
N GLN A 220 6.48 14.16 -14.57
CA GLN A 220 7.07 15.50 -14.59
C GLN A 220 7.68 15.80 -15.97
N VAL A 221 8.46 14.86 -16.52
CA VAL A 221 9.01 14.97 -17.89
C VAL A 221 7.89 15.08 -18.93
N LEU A 222 6.83 14.29 -18.78
CA LEU A 222 5.67 14.34 -19.68
C LEU A 222 4.99 15.72 -19.66
N LYS A 223 4.91 16.34 -18.48
CA LYS A 223 4.38 17.69 -18.33
C LYS A 223 5.23 18.71 -19.08
N GLU A 224 6.56 18.64 -18.95
CA GLU A 224 7.50 19.52 -19.65
C GLU A 224 7.38 19.37 -21.18
N ILE A 225 7.27 18.13 -21.67
CA ILE A 225 7.01 17.85 -23.10
C ILE A 225 5.74 18.57 -23.57
N PHE A 226 4.64 18.48 -22.83
CA PHE A 226 3.40 19.15 -23.20
C PHE A 226 3.49 20.68 -23.14
N GLU A 227 4.20 21.23 -22.15
CA GLU A 227 4.41 22.68 -22.02
C GLU A 227 5.20 23.24 -23.22
N GLU A 228 6.22 22.53 -23.69
CA GLU A 228 7.00 22.90 -24.88
C GLU A 228 6.21 22.72 -26.18
N LEU A 229 5.47 21.62 -26.34
CA LEU A 229 4.59 21.43 -27.51
C LEU A 229 3.54 22.55 -27.64
N GLU A 230 3.01 23.03 -26.52
CA GLU A 230 2.06 24.15 -26.51
C GLU A 230 2.72 25.46 -27.00
N GLN A 231 4.00 25.70 -26.66
CA GLN A 231 4.74 26.85 -27.17
C GLN A 231 4.89 26.79 -28.69
N TYR A 232 5.25 25.63 -29.25
CA TYR A 232 5.34 25.45 -30.70
C TYR A 232 4.01 25.72 -31.41
N ARG A 233 2.89 25.21 -30.87
CA ARG A 233 1.55 25.45 -31.44
C ARG A 233 1.15 26.93 -31.38
N SER A 234 1.51 27.61 -30.30
CA SER A 234 1.24 29.04 -30.10
C SER A 234 2.05 29.90 -31.05
N GLU A 235 3.31 29.54 -31.29
CA GLU A 235 4.20 30.23 -32.24
C GLU A 235 3.79 30.03 -33.70
N GLU A 236 3.38 28.82 -34.09
CA GLU A 236 2.82 28.56 -35.43
C GLU A 236 1.52 29.33 -35.69
N THR A 237 0.66 29.44 -34.68
CA THR A 237 -0.61 30.20 -34.78
C THR A 237 -0.36 31.71 -34.93
N ASN A 238 0.71 32.24 -34.34
CA ASN A 238 1.08 33.67 -34.47
C ASN A 238 1.86 33.99 -35.76
N ARG A 239 2.36 32.98 -36.48
CA ARG A 239 3.08 33.14 -37.75
C ARG A 239 2.19 33.01 -39.00
N ASN A 240 0.96 32.52 -38.85
CA ASN A 240 -0.09 32.44 -39.87
C ASN A 240 -1.10 33.58 -39.72
#